data_AF-A0A497UU60-F1
#
_entry.id   AF-A0A497UU60-F1
#
_cell.length_a   1.000
_cell.length_b   1.000
_cell.length_c   1.000
_cell.angle_alpha   90.00
_cell.angle_beta   90.00
_cell.angle_gamma   90.00
#
_symmetry.space_group_name_H-M   'P 1'
#
loop_
_entity.id
_entity.type
_entity.pdbx_description
1 polymer ?
#
loop_
_entity_poly.entity_id
_entity_poly.type
_entity_poly.pdbx_seq_one_letter_code
_entity_poly.pdbx_strand_id
1 'polypeptide(L)'
;MKINNFIPTLLEQRRGIVATSGNQQTRPVQVLRPSWRDMIKNYPNSSVDVITLYNEIGNGLIGYYNKSATDWENTCAFRMSKGLNYSGFKLPYDNSKYKAKGAKGGVHKGDDKLNYWYRVKELGKYLEDHLGKPEFDETLKKAGLGQVKEGLSKENWDKLRKMKGIIMFKVSGWGNASGHFTLWDGSNLIYPGDPQHNNPNSEYYYFKMKYERYDSSKRTNIVIQTDEIKLWELK
;
A
#
# COMPACT_ATOMS: atom_id res chain seq x y z
N MET A 1 -45.31 15.49 -12.35
CA MET A 1 -44.50 14.26 -12.53
C MET A 1 -43.09 14.59 -12.05
N LYS A 2 -42.68 14.08 -10.88
CA LYS A 2 -41.36 14.41 -10.30
C LYS A 2 -40.29 13.61 -11.03
N ILE A 3 -39.51 14.28 -11.86
CA ILE A 3 -38.32 13.72 -12.51
C ILE A 3 -37.26 13.62 -11.42
N ASN A 4 -36.98 12.40 -10.96
CA ASN A 4 -35.88 12.15 -10.04
C ASN A 4 -34.57 12.50 -10.76
N ASN A 5 -33.91 13.54 -10.26
CA ASN A 5 -32.54 13.90 -10.58
C ASN A 5 -31.61 12.75 -10.15
N PHE A 6 -31.40 11.79 -11.05
CA PHE A 6 -30.25 10.91 -10.96
C PHE A 6 -29.01 11.74 -11.26
N ILE A 7 -28.30 12.10 -10.19
CA ILE A 7 -26.96 12.65 -10.24
C ILE A 7 -26.11 11.70 -11.11
N PRO A 8 -25.49 12.18 -12.19
CA PRO A 8 -24.50 11.39 -12.91
C PRO A 8 -23.25 11.36 -12.02
N THR A 9 -23.07 10.28 -11.25
CA THR A 9 -21.78 9.95 -10.67
C THR A 9 -20.81 9.69 -11.81
N LEU A 10 -20.04 10.74 -12.09
CA LEU A 10 -18.98 10.82 -13.07
C LEU A 10 -17.98 9.66 -12.84
N LEU A 11 -17.86 8.77 -13.83
CA LEU A 11 -16.59 8.15 -14.25
C LEU A 11 -15.70 7.48 -13.18
N GLU A 12 -16.27 6.77 -12.20
CA GLU A 12 -15.62 5.52 -11.79
C GLU A 12 -15.89 4.51 -12.90
N GLN A 13 -14.84 4.09 -13.61
CA GLN A 13 -14.92 3.10 -14.68
C GLN A 13 -15.82 1.94 -14.25
N ARG A 14 -16.98 1.83 -14.89
CA ARG A 14 -17.98 0.78 -14.68
C ARG A 14 -17.32 -0.59 -14.85
N ARG A 15 -16.90 -1.22 -13.75
CA ARG A 15 -16.49 -2.63 -13.69
C ARG A 15 -17.56 -3.51 -13.05
N GLY A 16 -18.82 -3.12 -13.23
CA GLY A 16 -19.98 -3.81 -12.69
C GLY A 16 -20.56 -4.78 -13.71
N ILE A 17 -20.60 -6.07 -13.41
CA ILE A 17 -21.50 -7.00 -14.11
C ILE A 17 -22.83 -6.99 -13.37
N VAL A 18 -23.92 -6.80 -14.12
CA VAL A 18 -25.27 -6.91 -13.57
C VAL A 18 -25.95 -8.08 -14.26
N ALA A 19 -26.42 -9.05 -13.48
CA ALA A 19 -27.26 -10.12 -14.00
C ALA A 19 -28.75 -9.75 -13.87
N THR A 20 -29.53 -10.08 -14.89
CA THR A 20 -30.98 -9.88 -14.92
C THR A 20 -31.70 -11.21 -15.17
N SER A 21 -32.86 -11.40 -14.53
CA SER A 21 -33.78 -12.52 -14.79
C SER A 21 -35.21 -12.03 -14.63
N GLY A 22 -35.96 -12.01 -15.73
CA GLY A 22 -37.27 -11.36 -15.78
C GLY A 22 -37.18 -9.89 -15.31
N ASN A 23 -38.00 -9.54 -14.31
CA ASN A 23 -38.04 -8.19 -13.72
C ASN A 23 -37.07 -8.02 -12.53
N GLN A 24 -36.17 -8.98 -12.28
CA GLN A 24 -35.19 -8.90 -11.20
C GLN A 24 -33.79 -8.59 -11.73
N GLN A 25 -33.03 -7.84 -10.95
CA GLN A 25 -31.67 -7.41 -11.26
C GLN A 25 -30.79 -7.58 -10.03
N THR A 26 -29.57 -8.09 -10.19
CA THR A 26 -28.59 -8.14 -9.11
C THR A 26 -28.05 -6.75 -8.79
N ARG A 27 -27.47 -6.57 -7.61
CA ARG A 27 -26.52 -5.47 -7.42
C ARG A 27 -25.34 -5.64 -8.40
N PRO A 28 -24.76 -4.55 -8.92
CA PRO A 28 -23.57 -4.65 -9.78
C PRO A 28 -22.43 -5.39 -9.05
N VAL A 29 -21.91 -6.44 -9.66
CA VAL A 29 -20.72 -7.17 -9.22
C VAL A 29 -19.50 -6.40 -9.71
N GLN A 30 -18.75 -5.80 -8.78
CA GLN A 30 -17.61 -4.98 -9.11
C GLN A 30 -16.27 -5.69 -8.90
N VAL A 31 -15.37 -5.58 -9.87
CA VAL A 31 -13.97 -5.99 -9.72
C VAL A 31 -13.20 -4.89 -9.00
N LEU A 32 -12.97 -5.09 -7.70
CA LEU A 32 -12.32 -4.10 -6.82
C LEU A 32 -10.79 -4.14 -6.88
N ARG A 33 -10.20 -5.21 -7.43
CA ARG A 33 -8.77 -5.46 -7.35
C ARG A 33 -8.18 -5.80 -8.71
N PRO A 34 -6.93 -5.40 -8.99
CA PRO A 34 -6.22 -5.88 -10.16
C PRO A 34 -5.93 -7.39 -10.07
N SER A 35 -5.64 -8.04 -11.18
CA SER A 35 -5.22 -9.45 -11.17
C SER A 35 -3.80 -9.58 -10.58
N TRP A 36 -3.50 -10.74 -9.99
CA TRP A 36 -2.15 -11.06 -9.53
C TRP A 36 -1.16 -10.98 -10.69
N ARG A 37 -1.53 -11.57 -11.83
CA ARG A 37 -0.70 -11.62 -13.04
C ARG A 37 -0.26 -10.23 -13.49
N ASP A 38 -1.20 -9.29 -13.54
CA ASP A 38 -0.89 -7.94 -14.02
C ASP A 38 -0.11 -7.17 -12.94
N MET A 39 -0.46 -7.33 -11.66
CA MET A 39 0.27 -6.68 -10.56
C MET A 39 1.71 -7.11 -10.48
N ILE A 40 2.00 -8.42 -10.48
CA ILE A 40 3.38 -8.91 -10.35
C ILE A 40 4.23 -8.54 -11.57
N LYS A 41 3.62 -8.45 -12.76
CA LYS A 41 4.30 -8.02 -13.99
C LYS A 41 4.68 -6.53 -13.93
N ASN A 42 3.80 -5.69 -13.39
CA ASN A 42 3.92 -4.24 -13.47
C ASN A 42 4.50 -3.57 -12.22
N TYR A 43 4.58 -4.29 -11.09
CA TYR A 43 5.07 -3.77 -9.83
C TYR A 43 6.61 -3.76 -9.81
N PRO A 44 7.26 -2.59 -9.64
CA PRO A 44 8.72 -2.52 -9.61
C PRO A 44 9.27 -3.14 -8.31
N ASN A 45 9.91 -4.30 -8.43
CA ASN A 45 10.50 -5.04 -7.31
C ASN A 45 11.84 -4.42 -6.85
N SER A 46 12.51 -5.07 -5.88
CA SER A 46 13.79 -4.61 -5.32
C SER A 46 14.95 -4.50 -6.31
N SER A 47 14.90 -5.09 -7.50
CA SER A 47 15.96 -4.95 -8.50
C SER A 47 15.91 -3.62 -9.25
N VAL A 48 14.79 -2.89 -9.19
CA VAL A 48 14.66 -1.56 -9.80
C VAL A 48 15.08 -0.52 -8.77
N ASP A 49 16.17 0.20 -9.00
CA ASP A 49 16.63 1.26 -8.09
C ASP A 49 15.80 2.55 -8.22
N VAL A 50 16.01 3.51 -7.30
CA VAL A 50 15.24 4.76 -7.24
C VAL A 50 15.44 5.66 -8.47
N ILE A 51 16.66 5.72 -9.01
CA ILE A 51 17.00 6.56 -10.16
C ILE A 51 16.28 6.01 -11.39
N THR A 52 16.37 4.70 -11.62
CA THR A 52 15.66 4.01 -12.70
C THR A 52 14.15 4.22 -12.58
N LEU A 53 13.58 3.98 -11.39
CA LEU A 53 12.14 4.18 -11.15
C LEU A 53 11.69 5.62 -11.45
N TYR A 54 12.44 6.62 -11.00
CA TYR A 54 12.06 8.03 -11.15
C TYR A 54 12.23 8.54 -12.58
N ASN A 55 13.23 8.05 -13.30
CA ASN A 55 13.38 8.34 -14.73
C ASN A 55 12.25 7.70 -15.55
N GLU A 56 11.85 6.48 -15.22
CA GLU A 56 10.73 5.81 -15.90
C GLU A 56 9.37 6.47 -15.63
N ILE A 57 9.14 6.98 -14.41
CA ILE A 57 7.92 7.74 -14.09
C ILE A 57 7.95 9.11 -14.78
N GLY A 58 9.12 9.76 -14.78
CA GLY A 58 9.36 10.97 -15.54
C GLY A 58 8.74 12.23 -14.95
N ASN A 59 8.49 13.21 -15.81
CA ASN A 59 7.98 14.54 -15.48
C ASN A 59 8.79 15.26 -14.39
N GLY A 60 10.12 15.18 -14.49
CA GLY A 60 11.06 15.86 -13.60
C GLY A 60 11.19 15.25 -12.19
N LEU A 61 10.62 14.07 -11.93
CA LEU A 61 10.64 13.43 -10.60
C LEU A 61 12.06 13.27 -10.03
N ILE A 62 13.01 12.88 -10.88
CA ILE A 62 14.43 12.73 -10.50
C ILE A 62 15.04 14.03 -9.96
N GLY A 63 14.54 15.18 -10.42
CA GLY A 63 15.00 16.49 -9.93
C GLY A 63 14.65 16.75 -8.47
N TYR A 64 13.58 16.15 -7.93
CA TYR A 64 13.27 16.25 -6.51
C TYR A 64 14.21 15.40 -5.66
N TYR A 65 14.52 14.17 -6.12
CA TYR A 65 15.48 13.29 -5.46
C TYR A 65 16.88 13.90 -5.41
N ASN A 66 17.35 14.46 -6.52
CA ASN A 66 18.65 15.11 -6.58
C ASN A 66 18.78 16.34 -5.66
N LYS A 67 17.65 17.01 -5.35
CA LYS A 67 17.63 18.16 -4.42
C LYS A 67 17.55 17.74 -2.96
N SER A 68 16.87 16.64 -2.65
CA SER A 68 16.73 16.13 -1.30
C SER A 68 16.53 14.60 -1.33
N ALA A 69 17.63 13.85 -1.35
CA ALA A 69 17.56 12.40 -1.44
C ALA A 69 16.81 11.80 -0.23
N THR A 70 17.03 12.32 0.97
CA THR A 70 16.42 11.85 2.21
C THR A 70 14.90 12.01 2.24
N ASP A 71 14.36 13.05 1.59
CA ASP A 71 12.91 13.27 1.54
C ASP A 71 12.21 12.42 0.47
N TRP A 72 12.97 11.91 -0.50
CA TRP A 72 12.47 11.24 -1.71
C TRP A 72 13.00 9.81 -1.88
N GLU A 73 13.69 9.25 -0.90
CA GLU A 73 14.19 7.86 -0.94
C GLU A 73 13.08 6.82 -0.77
N ASN A 74 11.97 7.17 -0.11
CA ASN A 74 10.87 6.24 0.14
C ASN A 74 10.03 6.03 -1.12
N THR A 75 10.42 5.03 -1.92
CA THR A 75 9.76 4.69 -3.19
C THR A 75 8.56 3.75 -3.05
N CYS A 76 8.21 3.30 -1.83
CA CYS A 76 7.12 2.33 -1.59
C CYS A 76 5.81 2.73 -2.29
N ALA A 77 5.37 3.97 -2.06
CA ALA A 77 4.12 4.49 -2.61
C ALA A 77 4.17 4.67 -4.13
N PHE A 78 5.32 5.09 -4.68
CA PHE A 78 5.54 5.17 -6.13
C PHE A 78 5.45 3.80 -6.80
N ARG A 79 6.10 2.77 -6.24
CA ARG A 79 6.10 1.41 -6.78
C ARG A 79 4.69 0.82 -6.81
N MET A 80 3.95 0.97 -5.71
CA MET A 80 2.55 0.53 -5.65
C MET A 80 1.68 1.32 -6.63
N SER A 81 1.85 2.64 -6.72
CA SER A 81 1.13 3.46 -7.70
C SER A 81 1.38 2.98 -9.13
N LYS A 82 2.63 2.69 -9.49
CA LYS A 82 2.98 2.15 -10.81
C LYS A 82 2.32 0.79 -11.04
N GLY A 83 2.47 -0.14 -10.09
CA GLY A 83 1.85 -1.47 -10.17
C GLY A 83 0.33 -1.39 -10.39
N LEU A 84 -0.36 -0.59 -9.58
CA LEU A 84 -1.81 -0.38 -9.69
C LEU A 84 -2.20 0.21 -11.05
N ASN A 85 -1.58 1.33 -11.41
CA ASN A 85 -1.89 2.07 -12.63
C ASN A 85 -1.76 1.19 -13.88
N TYR A 86 -0.69 0.41 -13.99
CA TYR A 86 -0.46 -0.46 -15.15
C TYR A 86 -1.26 -1.77 -15.10
N SER A 87 -1.83 -2.12 -13.94
CA SER A 87 -2.72 -3.28 -13.75
C SER A 87 -4.20 -2.92 -13.83
N GLY A 88 -4.49 -1.75 -14.41
CA GLY A 88 -5.85 -1.26 -14.61
C GLY A 88 -6.47 -0.60 -13.37
N PHE A 89 -5.84 -0.61 -12.20
CA PHE A 89 -6.32 0.14 -11.04
C PHE A 89 -5.79 1.58 -11.13
N LYS A 90 -6.51 2.46 -11.84
CA LYS A 90 -6.06 3.84 -12.09
C LYS A 90 -6.25 4.72 -10.85
N LEU A 91 -5.16 5.30 -10.36
CA LEU A 91 -5.23 6.22 -9.23
C LEU A 91 -5.79 7.59 -9.67
N PRO A 92 -6.74 8.16 -8.91
CA PRO A 92 -7.24 9.49 -9.19
C PRO A 92 -6.20 10.57 -8.88
N TYR A 93 -6.34 11.74 -9.50
CA TYR A 93 -5.51 12.89 -9.17
C TYR A 93 -5.92 13.51 -7.82
N ASP A 94 -7.23 13.53 -7.54
CA ASP A 94 -7.75 14.05 -6.28
C ASP A 94 -7.52 13.06 -5.13
N ASN A 95 -6.69 13.47 -4.18
CA ASN A 95 -6.43 12.76 -2.93
C ASN A 95 -6.87 13.56 -1.69
N SER A 96 -7.72 14.58 -1.87
CA SER A 96 -8.12 15.53 -0.83
C SER A 96 -8.74 14.88 0.41
N LYS A 97 -9.44 13.75 0.24
CA LYS A 97 -10.00 12.94 1.34
C LYS A 97 -8.93 12.35 2.27
N TYR A 98 -7.72 12.07 1.76
CA TYR A 98 -6.70 11.29 2.47
C TYR A 98 -5.56 12.13 3.02
N LYS A 99 -5.34 13.32 2.45
CA LYS A 99 -4.29 14.24 2.90
C LYS A 99 -4.60 14.85 4.28
N ALA A 100 -3.55 15.24 4.98
CA ALA A 100 -3.69 16.01 6.22
C ALA A 100 -4.37 17.37 5.94
N LYS A 101 -5.16 17.87 6.89
CA LYS A 101 -5.82 19.18 6.80
C LYS A 101 -4.78 20.26 6.50
N GLY A 102 -5.00 21.06 5.46
CA GLY A 102 -4.08 22.11 5.02
C GLY A 102 -2.89 21.64 4.17
N ALA A 103 -2.70 20.34 3.96
CA ALA A 103 -1.65 19.85 3.07
C ALA A 103 -2.07 19.92 1.59
N LYS A 104 -1.08 20.01 0.69
CA LYS A 104 -1.30 19.91 -0.77
C LYS A 104 -1.64 18.48 -1.23
N GLY A 105 -1.36 17.46 -0.41
CA GLY A 105 -1.45 16.05 -0.79
C GLY A 105 -0.18 15.60 -1.51
N GLY A 106 0.01 14.29 -1.67
CA GLY A 106 1.17 13.72 -2.35
C GLY A 106 0.83 12.97 -3.62
N VAL A 107 0.60 13.70 -4.73
CA VAL A 107 0.40 13.13 -6.08
C VAL A 107 1.39 13.75 -7.06
N HIS A 108 2.09 12.90 -7.81
CA HIS A 108 2.94 13.28 -8.93
C HIS A 108 2.29 12.83 -10.24
N LYS A 109 2.38 13.63 -11.30
CA LYS A 109 1.91 13.24 -12.64
C LYS A 109 3.10 12.66 -13.41
N GLY A 110 3.01 11.43 -13.89
CA GLY A 110 4.06 10.87 -14.75
C GLY A 110 4.00 11.38 -16.19
N ASP A 111 5.04 11.12 -16.97
CA ASP A 111 5.07 11.45 -18.41
C ASP A 111 3.99 10.69 -19.18
N ASP A 112 3.67 9.48 -18.71
CA ASP A 112 2.56 8.62 -19.16
C ASP A 112 1.15 9.16 -18.82
N LYS A 113 1.08 10.34 -18.21
CA LYS A 113 -0.15 11.01 -17.76
C LYS A 113 -0.91 10.22 -16.70
N LEU A 114 -0.28 9.28 -16.00
CA LEU A 114 -0.86 8.59 -14.84
C LEU A 114 -0.52 9.32 -13.54
N ASN A 115 -1.33 9.11 -12.51
CA ASN A 115 -1.16 9.77 -11.22
C ASN A 115 -0.44 8.82 -10.25
N TYR A 116 0.60 9.31 -9.60
CA TYR A 116 1.46 8.54 -8.71
C TYR A 116 1.37 9.11 -7.31
N TRP A 117 0.73 8.39 -6.41
CA TRP A 117 0.64 8.78 -5.02
C TRP A 117 1.95 8.40 -4.33
N TYR A 118 2.59 9.37 -3.67
CA TYR A 118 3.91 9.16 -3.10
C TYR A 118 3.94 9.21 -1.57
N ARG A 119 2.80 9.46 -0.93
CA ARG A 119 2.67 9.43 0.53
C ARG A 119 2.03 8.13 0.99
N VAL A 120 2.81 7.32 1.69
CA VAL A 120 2.39 6.01 2.22
C VAL A 120 1.09 6.11 3.03
N LYS A 121 0.98 7.10 3.92
CA LYS A 121 -0.22 7.30 4.75
C LYS A 121 -1.47 7.62 3.93
N GLU A 122 -1.33 8.35 2.83
CA GLU A 122 -2.44 8.75 1.98
C GLU A 122 -2.86 7.57 1.09
N LEU A 123 -1.90 6.92 0.42
CA LEU A 123 -2.18 5.76 -0.44
C LEU A 123 -2.68 4.56 0.36
N GLY A 124 -2.12 4.28 1.53
CA GLY A 124 -2.54 3.15 2.37
C GLY A 124 -4.03 3.23 2.73
N LYS A 125 -4.49 4.40 3.20
CA LYS A 125 -5.92 4.61 3.48
C LYS A 125 -6.80 4.49 2.23
N TYR A 126 -6.32 5.01 1.11
CA TYR A 126 -7.04 4.87 -0.16
C TYR A 126 -7.19 3.39 -0.56
N LEU A 127 -6.16 2.56 -0.37
CA LEU A 127 -6.25 1.13 -0.63
C LEU A 127 -7.24 0.42 0.31
N GLU A 128 -7.22 0.74 1.61
CA GLU A 128 -8.20 0.20 2.57
C GLU A 128 -9.64 0.51 2.15
N ASP A 129 -9.90 1.72 1.64
CA ASP A 129 -11.24 2.15 1.23
C ASP A 129 -11.72 1.51 -0.10
N HIS A 130 -10.81 1.09 -0.99
CA HIS A 130 -11.18 0.67 -2.35
C HIS A 130 -10.91 -0.80 -2.69
N LEU A 131 -10.07 -1.50 -1.93
CA LEU A 131 -9.79 -2.93 -2.16
C LEU A 131 -10.83 -3.85 -1.50
N GLY A 132 -11.77 -3.29 -0.74
CA GLY A 132 -12.76 -4.03 0.05
C GLY A 132 -12.16 -4.67 1.30
N LYS A 133 -12.87 -5.64 1.89
CA LYS A 133 -12.40 -6.34 3.10
C LYS A 133 -11.16 -7.19 2.77
N PRO A 134 -10.05 -7.08 3.54
CA PRO A 134 -8.90 -7.96 3.37
C PRO A 134 -9.22 -9.41 3.80
N GLU A 135 -8.59 -10.39 3.14
CA GLU A 135 -8.73 -11.81 3.50
C GLU A 135 -7.88 -12.19 4.73
N PHE A 136 -6.82 -11.42 4.97
CA PHE A 136 -5.99 -11.51 6.17
C PHE A 136 -5.93 -10.15 6.84
N ASP A 137 -6.24 -10.10 8.12
CA ASP A 137 -6.23 -8.87 8.92
C ASP A 137 -5.89 -9.24 10.36
N GLU A 138 -4.62 -9.13 10.72
CA GLU A 138 -4.11 -9.56 12.02
C GLU A 138 -3.49 -8.36 12.75
N THR A 139 -4.03 -8.06 13.94
CA THR A 139 -3.42 -7.11 14.88
C THR A 139 -2.44 -7.85 15.78
N LEU A 140 -1.17 -7.46 15.75
CA LEU A 140 -0.13 -8.05 16.57
C LEU A 140 -0.15 -7.45 17.98
N LYS A 141 0.14 -8.28 18.99
CA LYS A 141 0.34 -7.80 20.36
C LYS A 141 1.49 -6.79 20.39
N LYS A 142 1.29 -5.69 21.12
CA LYS A 142 2.32 -4.69 21.34
C LYS A 142 3.36 -5.21 22.33
N ALA A 143 4.63 -4.98 22.03
CA ALA A 143 5.74 -5.20 22.94
C ALA A 143 6.26 -3.83 23.44
N GLY A 144 6.54 -3.74 24.73
CA GLY A 144 7.19 -2.59 25.37
C GLY A 144 8.72 -2.63 25.27
N LEU A 145 9.37 -1.67 25.93
CA LEU A 145 10.82 -1.66 26.09
C LEU A 145 11.30 -2.93 26.80
N GLY A 146 12.42 -3.50 26.36
CA GLY A 146 13.00 -4.74 26.85
C GLY A 146 12.22 -6.01 26.53
N GLN A 147 11.02 -5.92 25.95
CA GLN A 147 10.19 -7.08 25.62
C GLN A 147 10.51 -7.64 24.22
N VAL A 148 10.34 -8.95 24.07
CA VAL A 148 10.37 -9.65 22.78
C VAL A 148 8.99 -9.57 22.15
N LYS A 149 8.93 -9.29 20.84
CA LYS A 149 7.67 -9.28 20.11
C LYS A 149 7.35 -10.67 19.57
N GLU A 150 6.15 -11.15 19.90
CA GLU A 150 5.56 -12.31 19.26
C GLU A 150 5.05 -11.92 17.87
N GLY A 151 5.39 -12.72 16.85
CA GLY A 151 4.88 -12.55 15.50
C GLY A 151 3.52 -13.24 15.31
N LEU A 152 3.23 -13.58 14.05
CA LEU A 152 2.05 -14.38 13.71
C LEU A 152 2.07 -15.77 14.37
N SER A 153 0.88 -16.24 14.78
CA SER A 153 0.67 -17.64 15.17
C SER A 153 0.97 -18.58 14.00
N LYS A 154 1.22 -19.86 14.29
CA LYS A 154 1.43 -20.88 13.25
C LYS A 154 0.25 -20.96 12.27
N GLU A 155 -0.98 -20.93 12.78
CA GLU A 155 -2.19 -20.96 11.96
C GLU A 155 -2.27 -19.75 11.01
N ASN A 156 -1.97 -18.56 11.52
CA ASN A 156 -1.96 -17.34 10.70
C ASN A 156 -0.85 -17.40 9.64
N TRP A 157 0.31 -17.96 9.96
CA TRP A 157 1.37 -18.22 8.98
C TRP A 157 0.93 -19.18 7.89
N ASP A 158 0.31 -20.30 8.25
CA ASP A 158 -0.15 -21.32 7.31
C ASP A 158 -1.26 -20.79 6.40
N LYS A 159 -2.12 -19.90 6.92
CA LYS A 159 -3.10 -19.16 6.13
C LYS A 159 -2.40 -18.20 5.16
N LEU A 160 -1.52 -17.34 5.66
CA LEU A 160 -0.85 -16.30 4.87
C LEU A 160 -0.06 -16.86 3.68
N ARG A 161 0.66 -17.98 3.87
CA ARG A 161 1.48 -18.61 2.82
C ARG A 161 0.69 -19.17 1.65
N LYS A 162 -0.62 -19.41 1.82
CA LYS A 162 -1.51 -19.87 0.76
C LYS A 162 -2.06 -18.73 -0.09
N MET A 163 -1.82 -17.49 0.31
CA MET A 163 -2.31 -16.28 -0.36
C MET A 163 -1.17 -15.56 -1.06
N LYS A 164 -1.53 -14.82 -2.10
CA LYS A 164 -0.67 -13.86 -2.79
C LYS A 164 -1.48 -12.61 -3.06
N GLY A 165 -0.84 -11.45 -3.02
CA GLY A 165 -1.53 -10.19 -3.29
C GLY A 165 -0.87 -8.97 -2.69
N ILE A 166 -1.67 -7.94 -2.44
CA ILE A 166 -1.19 -6.69 -1.81
C ILE A 166 -1.15 -6.92 -0.30
N ILE A 167 0.04 -6.80 0.29
CA ILE A 167 0.25 -6.87 1.73
C ILE A 167 0.60 -5.48 2.28
N MET A 168 0.04 -5.14 3.42
CA MET A 168 0.26 -3.89 4.13
C MET A 168 0.64 -4.17 5.58
N PHE A 169 1.67 -3.48 6.05
CA PHE A 169 2.11 -3.45 7.43
C PHE A 169 1.85 -2.06 8.00
N LYS A 170 1.10 -1.96 9.09
CA LYS A 170 1.03 -0.73 9.88
C LYS A 170 2.11 -0.77 10.94
N VAL A 171 2.87 0.32 11.05
CA VAL A 171 4.05 0.39 11.92
C VAL A 171 3.95 1.63 12.79
N SER A 172 4.11 1.45 14.10
CA SER A 172 4.25 2.56 15.05
C SER A 172 5.73 2.87 15.29
N GLY A 173 6.00 4.13 15.66
CA GLY A 173 7.35 4.62 16.00
C GLY A 173 8.16 5.14 14.81
N TRP A 174 7.79 4.83 13.57
CA TRP A 174 8.37 5.47 12.39
C TRP A 174 7.98 6.95 12.29
N GLY A 175 8.96 7.79 11.92
CA GLY A 175 8.77 9.24 11.82
C GLY A 175 8.31 9.70 10.45
N ASN A 176 8.69 8.98 9.39
CA ASN A 176 8.48 9.36 7.99
C ASN A 176 7.38 8.52 7.29
N ALA A 177 6.92 7.43 7.91
CA ALA A 177 5.88 6.57 7.36
C ALA A 177 5.01 5.98 8.48
N SER A 178 3.77 5.63 8.15
CA SER A 178 2.85 4.94 9.07
C SER A 178 2.88 3.41 8.88
N GLY A 179 3.79 2.91 8.05
CA GLY A 179 3.77 1.53 7.59
C GLY A 179 4.47 1.33 6.26
N HIS A 180 4.29 0.14 5.67
CA HIS A 180 4.82 -0.26 4.37
C HIS A 180 3.79 -1.10 3.63
N PHE A 181 3.80 -1.08 2.31
CA PHE A 181 2.99 -2.00 1.52
C PHE A 181 3.75 -2.47 0.28
N THR A 182 3.52 -3.73 -0.09
CA THR A 182 4.17 -4.36 -1.22
C THR A 182 3.33 -5.52 -1.72
N LEU A 183 3.87 -6.33 -2.62
CA LEU A 183 3.28 -7.61 -3.00
C LEU A 183 3.86 -8.74 -2.16
N TRP A 184 3.00 -9.69 -1.80
CA TRP A 184 3.33 -10.96 -1.19
C TRP A 184 3.04 -12.07 -2.19
N ASP A 185 4.00 -12.97 -2.42
CA ASP A 185 3.85 -14.08 -3.38
C ASP A 185 3.51 -15.43 -2.73
N GLY A 186 3.31 -15.46 -1.42
CA GLY A 186 3.17 -16.68 -0.62
C GLY A 186 4.42 -17.05 0.19
N SER A 187 5.57 -16.44 -0.13
CA SER A 187 6.86 -16.71 0.52
C SER A 187 7.70 -15.46 0.78
N ASN A 188 7.67 -14.48 -0.12
CA ASN A 188 8.54 -13.31 -0.10
C ASN A 188 7.76 -12.00 -0.31
N LEU A 189 8.32 -10.94 0.26
CA LEU A 189 7.96 -9.56 -0.05
C LEU A 189 8.69 -9.12 -1.31
N ILE A 190 7.94 -8.70 -2.33
CA ILE A 190 8.50 -8.32 -3.64
C ILE A 190 9.35 -7.04 -3.56
N TYR A 191 9.00 -6.12 -2.66
CA TYR A 191 9.80 -4.96 -2.30
C TYR A 191 9.66 -4.68 -0.79
N PRO A 192 10.57 -5.17 0.06
CA PRO A 192 10.51 -4.93 1.50
C PRO A 192 11.07 -3.55 1.91
N GLY A 193 11.63 -2.78 0.97
CA GLY A 193 12.48 -1.64 1.28
C GLY A 193 13.90 -2.13 1.53
N ASP A 194 14.25 -2.31 2.80
CA ASP A 194 15.48 -3.00 3.20
C ASP A 194 15.28 -4.54 3.19
N PRO A 195 16.21 -5.35 2.66
CA PRO A 195 16.12 -6.82 2.65
C PRO A 195 15.90 -7.45 4.03
N GLN A 196 16.39 -6.82 5.11
CA GLN A 196 16.22 -7.30 6.48
C GLN A 196 14.74 -7.36 6.89
N HIS A 197 13.89 -6.51 6.32
CA HIS A 197 12.46 -6.56 6.58
C HIS A 197 11.76 -7.82 6.01
N ASN A 198 12.40 -8.58 5.12
CA ASN A 198 11.94 -9.88 4.63
C ASN A 198 12.80 -11.06 5.14
N ASN A 199 13.74 -10.84 6.06
CA ASN A 199 14.58 -11.89 6.63
C ASN A 199 14.00 -12.41 7.95
N PRO A 200 13.52 -13.66 8.06
CA PRO A 200 12.94 -14.21 9.29
C PRO A 200 13.85 -14.18 10.53
N ASN A 201 15.16 -14.05 10.33
CA ASN A 201 16.16 -13.98 11.40
C ASN A 201 16.48 -12.56 11.84
N SER A 202 15.97 -11.53 11.16
CA SER A 202 16.18 -10.13 11.52
C SER A 202 15.15 -9.64 12.55
N GLU A 203 15.56 -8.73 13.43
CA GLU A 203 14.65 -7.97 14.30
C GLU A 203 13.74 -7.00 13.51
N TYR A 204 14.13 -6.67 12.27
CA TYR A 204 13.36 -5.83 11.36
C TYR A 204 12.32 -6.62 10.55
N TYR A 205 12.26 -7.94 10.67
CA TYR A 205 11.33 -8.78 9.92
C TYR A 205 9.88 -8.35 10.15
N TYR A 206 9.18 -7.83 9.13
CA TYR A 206 7.88 -7.16 9.33
C TYR A 206 6.88 -7.99 10.14
N PHE A 207 6.88 -9.31 9.99
CA PHE A 207 5.92 -10.20 10.64
C PHE A 207 6.13 -10.40 12.15
N LYS A 208 7.25 -9.92 12.70
CA LYS A 208 7.54 -9.87 14.14
C LYS A 208 8.36 -8.63 14.53
N MET A 209 8.36 -7.59 13.69
CA MET A 209 9.31 -6.49 13.79
C MET A 209 9.13 -5.75 15.11
N LYS A 210 10.21 -5.66 15.88
CA LYS A 210 10.34 -4.76 17.04
C LYS A 210 11.79 -4.42 17.25
N TYR A 211 12.06 -3.13 17.37
CA TYR A 211 13.37 -2.61 17.79
C TYR A 211 13.20 -1.31 18.57
N GLU A 212 14.23 -0.94 19.31
CA GLU A 212 14.24 0.25 20.14
C GLU A 212 15.13 1.31 19.50
N ARG A 213 14.70 2.56 19.57
CA ARG A 213 15.47 3.70 19.06
C ARG A 213 15.33 4.86 20.02
N TYR A 214 16.43 5.56 20.27
CA TYR A 214 16.37 6.83 20.98
C TYR A 214 15.67 7.89 20.11
N ASP A 215 14.62 8.51 20.64
CA ASP A 215 13.93 9.64 20.04
C ASP A 215 14.45 10.92 20.66
N SER A 216 15.24 11.69 19.91
CA SER A 216 15.84 12.93 20.38
C SER A 216 14.81 14.01 20.73
N SER A 217 13.65 14.02 20.08
CA SER A 217 12.58 14.98 20.35
C SER A 217 11.88 14.70 21.67
N LYS A 218 11.72 13.42 22.03
CA LYS A 218 11.10 12.99 23.29
C LYS A 218 12.11 12.74 24.40
N ARG A 219 13.41 12.77 24.07
CA ARG A 219 14.52 12.46 24.98
C ARG A 219 14.35 11.10 25.68
N THR A 220 13.85 10.10 24.95
CA THR A 220 13.58 8.77 25.50
C THR A 220 13.68 7.70 24.42
N ASN A 221 13.88 6.44 24.84
CA ASN A 221 13.78 5.30 23.95
C ASN A 221 12.32 5.05 23.59
N ILE A 222 12.06 4.91 22.29
CA ILE A 222 10.76 4.51 21.76
C ILE A 222 10.86 3.12 21.17
N VAL A 223 9.73 2.43 21.13
CA VAL A 223 9.58 1.16 20.41
C VAL A 223 9.08 1.45 19.00
N ILE A 224 9.75 0.86 18.01
CA ILE A 224 9.26 0.76 16.64
C ILE A 224 8.82 -0.67 16.43
N GLN A 225 7.59 -0.88 15.96
CA GLN A 225 7.05 -2.23 15.77
C GLN A 225 5.92 -2.29 14.74
N THR A 226 5.75 -3.47 14.13
CA THR A 226 4.55 -3.77 13.34
C THR A 226 3.35 -3.95 14.27
N ASP A 227 2.28 -3.20 14.03
CA ASP A 227 1.05 -3.27 14.82
C ASP A 227 -0.02 -4.13 14.15
N GLU A 228 -0.11 -4.09 12.81
CA GLU A 228 -1.17 -4.75 12.05
C GLU A 228 -0.64 -5.20 10.69
N ILE A 229 -1.11 -6.36 10.24
CA ILE A 229 -0.79 -6.94 8.94
C ILE A 229 -2.10 -7.20 8.20
N LYS A 230 -2.25 -6.58 7.03
CA LYS A 230 -3.39 -6.81 6.14
C LYS A 230 -2.92 -7.40 4.82
N LEU A 231 -3.68 -8.33 4.26
CA LEU A 231 -3.49 -8.81 2.90
C LEU A 231 -4.82 -8.85 2.15
N TRP A 232 -4.82 -8.23 0.96
CA TRP A 232 -5.85 -8.36 -0.04
C TRP A 232 -5.36 -9.32 -1.11
N GLU A 233 -5.98 -10.49 -1.16
CA GLU A 233 -5.65 -11.54 -2.11
C GLU A 233 -5.95 -11.06 -3.53
N LEU A 234 -5.02 -11.32 -4.45
CA LEU A 234 -5.19 -11.06 -5.87
C LEU A 234 -5.28 -12.39 -6.61
N LYS A 235 -6.22 -12.47 -7.56
CA LYS A 235 -6.47 -13.68 -8.36
C LYS A 235 -5.64 -13.67 -9.63
#